data_AF-A0A934DWW4-F1
#
_entry.id   AF-A0A934DWW4-F1
#
_cell.length_a   1.000
_cell.length_b   1.000
_cell.length_c   1.000
_cell.angle_alpha   90.00
_cell.angle_beta   90.00
_cell.angle_gamma   90.00
#
_symmetry.space_group_name_H-M   'P 1'
#
loop_
_entity.id
_entity.type
_entity.pdbx_description
1 polymer ?
#
loop_
_entity_poly.entity_id
_entity_poly.type
_entity_poly.pdbx_seq_one_letter_code
_entity_poly.pdbx_strand_id
1 'polypeptide(L)'
;MRAEDGSILTPPQGWALLPPGDAGLTRRVKAAGPTWTVIEKRGRKKFSKGLWAPASHIEKARADLEEERATPAWARRREADQTRREKAQAAFVGEFEAEVLAFLRFAPAFGDLGVRLAKAVTAHATPVGSGTVARTRRLTTDRKAEAALIAWMRHQTTAYDNLQIERVKGRRREVRRRLAEGSRALLDVHRRGDIHAPHACPLCKALAGQAVCAEPRESVPAARS
;
A
#
# COMPACT_ATOMS: atom_id res chain seq x y z
N MET A 1 11.68 -32.81 7.24
CA MET A 1 11.92 -31.34 7.29
C MET A 1 13.33 -31.12 7.80
N ARG A 2 14.07 -30.10 7.35
CA ARG A 2 15.42 -29.84 7.86
C ARG A 2 15.38 -28.75 8.92
N ALA A 3 15.81 -29.04 10.14
CA ALA A 3 15.95 -28.06 11.21
C ALA A 3 17.19 -27.18 10.99
N GLU A 4 17.31 -26.10 11.77
CA GLU A 4 18.42 -25.14 11.65
C GLU A 4 19.80 -25.77 11.95
N ASP A 5 19.82 -26.84 12.74
CA ASP A 5 21.01 -27.65 13.04
C ASP A 5 21.37 -28.68 11.95
N GLY A 6 20.60 -28.71 10.86
CA GLY A 6 20.80 -29.65 9.75
C GLY A 6 20.13 -31.01 9.92
N SER A 7 19.53 -31.30 11.08
CA SER A 7 18.83 -32.55 11.36
C SER A 7 17.55 -32.68 10.52
N ILE A 8 17.22 -33.91 10.12
CA ILE A 8 15.96 -34.20 9.43
C ILE A 8 14.93 -34.58 10.49
N LEU A 9 13.97 -33.69 10.72
CA LEU A 9 12.81 -33.95 11.56
C LEU A 9 11.64 -34.48 10.72
N THR A 10 11.13 -35.64 11.12
CA THR A 10 9.89 -36.22 10.61
C THR A 10 8.77 -35.80 11.56
N PRO A 11 7.62 -35.30 11.05
CA PRO A 11 6.51 -34.96 11.91
C PRO A 11 6.01 -36.23 12.63
N PRO A 12 5.51 -36.12 13.88
CA PRO A 12 4.96 -37.26 14.59
C PRO A 12 3.82 -37.92 13.81
N GLN A 13 3.60 -39.21 14.06
CA GLN A 13 2.49 -39.94 13.44
C GLN A 13 1.15 -39.25 13.75
N GLY A 14 0.27 -39.18 12.75
CA GLY A 14 -1.03 -38.52 12.87
C GLY A 14 -1.00 -36.99 12.77
N TRP A 15 0.15 -36.39 12.47
CA TRP A 15 0.24 -34.95 12.18
C TRP A 15 0.05 -34.66 10.70
N ALA A 16 -0.61 -33.55 10.40
CA ALA A 16 -0.82 -33.05 9.04
C ALA A 16 -0.28 -31.62 8.90
N LEU A 17 0.04 -31.23 7.67
CA LEU A 17 0.50 -29.88 7.35
C LEU A 17 -0.70 -28.97 7.08
N LEU A 18 -0.86 -27.93 7.91
CA LEU A 18 -1.69 -26.78 7.62
C LEU A 18 -0.90 -25.78 6.76
N PRO A 19 -1.26 -25.56 5.49
CA PRO A 19 -0.57 -24.56 4.66
C PRO A 19 -0.81 -23.13 5.18
N PRO A 20 0.11 -22.19 4.89
CA PRO A 20 -0.06 -20.80 5.27
C PRO A 20 -1.24 -20.16 4.51
N GLY A 21 -2.02 -19.31 5.19
CA GLY A 21 -3.11 -18.54 4.55
C GLY A 21 -4.13 -18.03 5.55
N ASP A 22 -4.88 -18.94 6.16
CA ASP A 22 -5.93 -18.57 7.12
C ASP A 22 -5.35 -18.39 8.53
N ALA A 23 -5.20 -17.13 8.92
CA ALA A 23 -4.71 -16.75 10.24
C ALA A 23 -5.67 -17.16 11.37
N GLY A 24 -6.98 -17.20 11.11
CA GLY A 24 -8.00 -17.63 12.08
C GLY A 24 -7.92 -19.11 12.36
N LEU A 25 -7.73 -19.92 11.32
CA LEU A 25 -7.53 -21.37 11.43
C LEU A 25 -6.20 -21.68 12.13
N THR A 26 -5.12 -21.01 11.71
CA THR A 26 -3.78 -21.18 12.31
C THR A 26 -3.78 -20.87 13.81
N ARG A 27 -4.51 -19.82 14.25
CA ARG A 27 -4.60 -19.46 15.67
C ARG A 27 -5.34 -20.52 16.49
N ARG A 28 -6.44 -21.08 15.97
CA ARG A 28 -7.21 -22.14 16.63
C ARG A 28 -6.39 -23.42 16.78
N VAL A 29 -5.70 -23.83 15.71
CA VAL A 29 -4.82 -25.02 15.73
C VAL A 29 -3.69 -24.87 16.75
N LYS A 30 -3.08 -23.68 16.86
CA LYS A 30 -2.07 -23.38 17.89
C LYS A 30 -2.62 -23.38 19.31
N ALA A 31 -3.87 -22.97 19.51
CA ALA A 31 -4.51 -23.00 20.82
C ALA A 31 -4.92 -24.42 21.24
N ALA A 32 -5.22 -25.29 20.28
CA ALA A 32 -5.67 -26.66 20.53
C ALA A 32 -4.56 -27.60 21.04
N GLY A 33 -3.27 -27.27 20.83
CA GLY A 33 -2.19 -28.08 21.38
C GLY A 33 -0.84 -27.90 20.68
N PRO A 34 0.02 -28.94 20.68
CA PRO A 34 1.39 -28.84 20.17
C PRO A 34 1.41 -28.65 18.65
N THR A 35 2.32 -27.78 18.18
CA THR A 35 2.46 -27.46 16.76
C THR A 35 3.91 -27.20 16.39
N TRP A 36 4.31 -27.54 15.16
CA TRP A 36 5.63 -27.25 14.60
C TRP A 36 5.51 -26.29 13.42
N THR A 37 6.13 -25.11 13.50
CA THR A 37 6.10 -24.13 12.41
C THR A 37 7.31 -24.32 11.50
N VAL A 38 7.09 -24.35 10.18
CA VAL A 38 8.17 -24.46 9.20
C VAL A 38 8.46 -23.09 8.62
N ILE A 39 9.69 -22.59 8.77
CA ILE A 39 10.12 -21.29 8.29
C ILE A 39 11.30 -21.45 7.34
N GLU A 40 11.18 -20.89 6.14
CA GLU A 40 12.27 -20.76 5.17
C GLU A 40 12.84 -19.34 5.21
N LYS A 41 14.15 -19.20 5.40
CA LYS A 41 14.83 -17.90 5.32
C LYS A 41 15.31 -17.67 3.89
N ARG A 42 14.82 -16.59 3.24
CA ARG A 42 15.29 -16.14 1.93
C ARG A 42 15.86 -14.73 2.05
N GLY A 43 17.19 -14.63 2.05
CA GLY A 43 17.91 -13.39 2.33
C GLY A 43 17.66 -12.88 3.75
N ARG A 44 17.17 -11.63 3.88
CA ARG A 44 16.79 -11.03 5.17
C ARG A 44 15.35 -11.33 5.60
N LYS A 45 14.56 -12.00 4.76
CA LYS A 45 13.14 -12.28 5.02
C LYS A 45 12.91 -13.73 5.43
N LYS A 46 11.94 -13.95 6.33
CA LYS A 46 11.48 -15.27 6.77
C LYS A 46 10.11 -15.53 6.11
N PHE A 47 9.95 -16.70 5.49
CA PHE A 47 8.73 -17.14 4.83
C PHE A 47 8.19 -18.37 5.55
N SER A 48 6.93 -18.33 5.97
CA SER A 48 6.27 -19.51 6.54
C SER A 48 5.93 -20.50 5.43
N LYS A 49 6.24 -21.78 5.62
CA LYS A 49 5.80 -22.90 4.77
C LYS A 49 4.59 -23.64 5.32
N GLY A 50 4.08 -23.21 6.47
CA GLY A 50 2.92 -23.83 7.13
C GLY A 50 3.25 -24.30 8.54
N LEU A 51 2.28 -25.01 9.10
CA LEU A 51 2.27 -25.46 10.48
C LEU A 51 1.90 -26.94 10.50
N TRP A 52 2.73 -27.79 11.08
CA TRP A 52 2.35 -29.16 11.40
C TRP A 52 1.66 -29.20 12.75
N ALA A 53 0.57 -29.95 12.84
CA ALA A 53 -0.18 -30.19 14.06
C ALA A 53 -0.90 -31.55 13.95
N PRO A 54 -1.41 -32.13 15.05
CA PRO A 54 -2.29 -33.29 14.99
C PRO A 54 -3.42 -33.07 13.98
N ALA A 55 -3.64 -34.04 13.08
CA ALA A 55 -4.65 -33.93 12.04
C ALA A 55 -6.05 -33.67 12.62
N SER A 56 -6.37 -34.32 13.75
CA SER A 56 -7.61 -34.10 14.49
C SER A 56 -7.81 -32.65 14.94
N HIS A 57 -6.75 -31.94 15.32
CA HIS A 57 -6.85 -30.52 15.70
C HIS A 57 -7.10 -29.64 14.49
N ILE A 58 -6.48 -29.95 13.34
CA ILE A 58 -6.70 -29.22 12.10
C ILE A 58 -8.14 -29.42 11.62
N GLU A 59 -8.63 -30.66 11.55
CA GLU A 59 -9.97 -30.98 11.08
C GLU A 59 -11.05 -30.39 12.00
N LYS A 60 -10.89 -30.53 13.32
CA LYS A 60 -11.81 -29.90 14.28
C LYS A 60 -11.83 -28.38 14.11
N ALA A 61 -10.65 -27.75 14.05
CA ALA A 61 -10.59 -26.30 13.87
C ALA A 61 -11.12 -25.82 12.51
N ARG A 62 -11.10 -26.66 11.46
CA ARG A 62 -11.76 -26.38 10.17
C ARG A 62 -13.27 -26.47 10.32
N ALA A 63 -13.78 -27.55 10.90
CA ALA A 63 -15.22 -27.77 11.10
C ALA A 63 -15.85 -26.66 11.95
N ASP A 64 -15.26 -26.34 13.11
CA ASP A 64 -15.73 -25.28 14.01
C ASP A 64 -15.79 -23.92 13.29
N LEU A 65 -14.82 -23.66 12.41
CA LEU A 65 -14.69 -22.39 11.69
C LEU A 65 -15.67 -22.32 10.51
N GLU A 66 -15.91 -23.44 9.83
CA GLU A 66 -16.92 -23.54 8.77
C GLU A 66 -18.34 -23.34 9.34
N GLU A 67 -18.63 -23.95 10.49
CA GLU A 67 -19.91 -23.76 11.19
C GLU A 67 -20.10 -22.28 11.60
N GLU A 68 -19.07 -21.65 12.16
CA GLU A 68 -19.10 -20.22 12.49
C GLU A 68 -19.37 -19.37 11.25
N ARG A 69 -18.70 -19.67 10.12
CA ARG A 69 -18.85 -18.95 8.85
C ARG A 69 -20.22 -19.14 8.19
N ALA A 70 -20.84 -20.30 8.39
CA ALA A 70 -22.17 -20.59 7.88
C ALA A 70 -23.26 -19.79 8.60
N THR A 71 -22.96 -19.19 9.77
CA THR A 71 -23.95 -18.38 10.49
C THR A 71 -24.27 -17.06 9.77
N PRO A 72 -25.56 -16.67 9.66
CA PRO A 72 -25.94 -15.34 9.16
C PRO A 72 -25.37 -14.19 10.00
N ALA A 73 -25.09 -14.43 11.29
CA ALA A 73 -24.42 -13.47 12.16
C ALA A 73 -22.99 -13.18 11.69
N TRP A 74 -22.24 -14.19 11.26
CA TRP A 74 -20.88 -14.01 10.73
C TRP A 74 -20.87 -13.21 9.43
N ALA A 75 -21.77 -13.54 8.49
CA ALA A 75 -21.91 -12.81 7.23
C ALA A 75 -22.23 -11.32 7.47
N ARG A 76 -23.23 -11.02 8.31
CA ARG A 76 -23.58 -9.64 8.70
C ARG A 76 -22.42 -8.91 9.37
N ARG A 77 -21.67 -9.59 10.25
CA ARG A 77 -20.49 -9.01 10.91
C ARG A 77 -19.39 -8.69 9.89
N ARG A 78 -19.15 -9.56 8.91
CA ARG A 78 -18.13 -9.36 7.87
C ARG A 78 -18.46 -8.17 6.97
N GLU A 79 -19.72 -8.05 6.57
CA GLU A 79 -20.23 -6.92 5.81
C GLU A 79 -20.10 -5.62 6.62
N ALA A 80 -20.59 -5.60 7.86
CA ALA A 80 -20.46 -4.44 8.74
C ALA A 80 -18.99 -4.03 8.97
N ASP A 81 -18.10 -5.01 9.17
CA ASP A 81 -16.66 -4.79 9.30
C ASP A 81 -16.03 -4.22 8.03
N GLN A 82 -16.49 -4.67 6.85
CA GLN A 82 -16.07 -4.17 5.55
C GLN A 82 -16.54 -2.72 5.36
N THR A 83 -17.83 -2.45 5.52
CA THR A 83 -18.42 -1.10 5.43
C THR A 83 -17.72 -0.13 6.38
N ARG A 84 -17.46 -0.55 7.63
CA ARG A 84 -16.71 0.27 8.59
C ARG A 84 -15.29 0.59 8.10
N ARG A 85 -14.59 -0.39 7.51
CA ARG A 85 -13.23 -0.18 6.99
C ARG A 85 -13.24 0.73 5.76
N GLU A 86 -14.20 0.57 4.88
CA GLU A 86 -14.38 1.42 3.70
C GLU A 86 -14.67 2.87 4.12
N LYS A 87 -15.56 3.06 5.11
CA LYS A 87 -15.84 4.39 5.69
C LYS A 87 -14.59 5.00 6.34
N ALA A 88 -13.87 4.24 7.16
CA ALA A 88 -12.63 4.70 7.77
C ALA A 88 -11.55 5.02 6.72
N GLN A 89 -11.49 4.24 5.64
CA GLN A 89 -10.59 4.48 4.52
C GLN A 89 -10.96 5.77 3.78
N ALA A 90 -12.23 5.98 3.47
CA ALA A 90 -12.71 7.19 2.80
C ALA A 90 -12.44 8.45 3.65
N ALA A 91 -12.70 8.38 4.96
CA ALA A 91 -12.37 9.47 5.88
C ALA A 91 -10.87 9.78 5.88
N PHE A 92 -10.02 8.75 6.01
CA PHE A 92 -8.57 8.92 5.94
C PHE A 92 -8.09 9.51 4.61
N VAL A 93 -8.68 9.09 3.48
CA VAL A 93 -8.36 9.65 2.15
C VAL A 93 -8.70 11.14 2.10
N GLY A 94 -9.89 11.52 2.57
CA GLY A 94 -10.33 12.92 2.59
C GLY A 94 -9.48 13.80 3.51
N GLU A 95 -9.18 13.32 4.72
CA GLU A 95 -8.28 14.01 5.66
C GLU A 95 -6.89 14.23 5.03
N PHE A 96 -6.31 13.18 4.44
CA PHE A 96 -5.00 13.27 3.82
C PHE A 96 -4.99 14.22 2.60
N GLU A 97 -6.04 14.21 1.77
CA GLU A 97 -6.17 15.15 0.66
C GLU A 97 -6.21 16.60 1.15
N ALA A 98 -6.98 16.88 2.21
CA ALA A 98 -7.07 18.19 2.82
C ALA A 98 -5.72 18.64 3.41
N GLU A 99 -4.99 17.75 4.09
CA GLU A 99 -3.64 18.00 4.60
C GLU A 99 -2.66 18.34 3.46
N VAL A 100 -2.70 17.60 2.35
CA VAL A 100 -1.85 17.86 1.18
C VAL A 100 -2.20 19.21 0.55
N LEU A 101 -3.49 19.50 0.38
CA LEU A 101 -3.94 20.77 -0.19
C LEU A 101 -3.51 21.96 0.68
N ALA A 102 -3.67 21.85 2.00
CA ALA A 102 -3.23 22.86 2.96
C ALA A 102 -1.71 23.07 2.91
N PHE A 103 -0.92 21.99 2.73
CA PHE A 103 0.53 22.06 2.60
C PHE A 103 1.00 22.74 1.30
N LEU A 104 0.25 22.59 0.21
CA LEU A 104 0.62 23.15 -1.10
C LEU A 104 0.74 24.68 -1.04
N ARG A 105 -0.19 25.36 -0.35
CA ARG A 105 -0.20 26.84 -0.17
C ARG A 105 -0.01 27.60 -1.50
N PHE A 106 -0.63 27.11 -2.57
CA PHE A 106 -0.54 27.75 -3.88
C PHE A 106 -1.22 29.11 -3.88
N ALA A 107 -0.72 30.03 -4.69
CA ALA A 107 -1.38 31.32 -4.91
C ALA A 107 -2.79 31.09 -5.48
N PRO A 108 -3.75 32.01 -5.26
CA PRO A 108 -5.14 31.84 -5.72
C PRO A 108 -5.26 31.51 -7.21
N ALA A 109 -4.39 32.08 -8.07
CA ALA A 109 -4.33 31.81 -9.50
C ALA A 109 -4.07 30.32 -9.85
N PHE A 110 -3.49 29.55 -8.93
CA PHE A 110 -3.17 28.13 -9.08
C PHE A 110 -4.03 27.23 -8.17
N GLY A 111 -5.13 27.74 -7.59
CA GLY A 111 -5.99 26.98 -6.69
C GLY A 111 -6.49 25.65 -7.28
N ASP A 112 -7.02 25.70 -8.51
CA ASP A 112 -7.52 24.50 -9.21
C ASP A 112 -6.40 23.49 -9.51
N LEU A 113 -5.19 23.97 -9.79
CA LEU A 113 -4.03 23.11 -9.95
C LEU A 113 -3.67 22.42 -8.64
N GLY A 114 -3.73 23.15 -7.52
CA GLY A 114 -3.49 22.62 -6.19
C GLY A 114 -4.48 21.51 -5.80
N VAL A 115 -5.76 21.70 -6.08
CA VAL A 115 -6.80 20.69 -5.86
C VAL A 115 -6.53 19.43 -6.69
N ARG A 116 -6.23 19.58 -7.99
CA ARG A 116 -5.91 18.43 -8.85
C ARG A 116 -4.67 17.68 -8.39
N LEU A 117 -3.63 18.41 -7.96
CA LEU A 117 -2.40 17.82 -7.44
C LEU A 117 -2.65 17.05 -6.14
N ALA A 118 -3.41 17.62 -5.21
CA ALA A 118 -3.76 16.97 -3.95
C ALA A 118 -4.50 15.66 -4.17
N LYS A 119 -5.48 15.64 -5.09
CA LYS A 119 -6.20 14.43 -5.51
C LYS A 119 -5.27 13.37 -6.10
N ALA A 120 -4.42 13.76 -7.05
CA ALA A 120 -3.50 12.83 -7.72
C ALA A 120 -2.49 12.19 -6.75
N VAL A 121 -1.95 12.98 -5.82
CA VAL A 121 -1.01 12.51 -4.79
C VAL A 121 -1.71 11.58 -3.80
N THR A 122 -2.92 11.93 -3.38
CA THR A 122 -3.74 11.13 -2.45
C THR A 122 -4.10 9.78 -3.05
N ALA A 123 -4.53 9.75 -4.32
CA ALA A 123 -4.84 8.52 -5.05
C ALA A 123 -3.62 7.58 -5.15
N HIS A 124 -2.42 8.14 -5.29
CA HIS A 124 -1.19 7.36 -5.32
C HIS A 124 -0.73 6.88 -3.93
N ALA A 125 -0.90 7.70 -2.89
CA ALA A 125 -0.31 7.45 -1.58
C ALA A 125 -1.19 6.61 -0.63
N THR A 126 -2.50 6.75 -0.70
CA THR A 126 -3.42 6.15 0.28
C THR A 126 -3.73 4.65 0.12
N PRO A 127 -3.60 3.99 -1.05
CA PRO A 127 -3.87 2.55 -1.16
C PRO A 127 -3.02 1.70 -0.20
N VAL A 128 -3.59 0.60 0.29
CA VAL A 128 -2.87 -0.33 1.17
C VAL A 128 -1.74 -1.00 0.38
N GLY A 129 -0.52 -0.96 0.92
CA GLY A 129 0.65 -1.54 0.26
C GLY A 129 1.31 -0.64 -0.79
N SER A 130 0.90 0.63 -0.92
CA SER A 130 1.49 1.62 -1.85
C SER A 130 2.99 1.90 -1.63
N GLY A 131 3.56 1.47 -0.51
CA GLY A 131 4.96 1.72 -0.16
C GLY A 131 5.24 3.20 0.19
N THR A 132 4.19 4.01 0.37
CA THR A 132 4.32 5.44 0.70
C THR A 132 4.22 5.71 2.20
N VAL A 133 4.46 6.96 2.58
CA VAL A 133 4.51 7.40 3.98
C VAL A 133 3.16 7.86 4.55
N ALA A 134 2.07 7.86 3.77
CA ALA A 134 0.78 8.43 4.20
C ALA A 134 0.28 7.84 5.53
N ARG A 135 0.51 6.54 5.77
CA ARG A 135 0.08 5.83 7.00
C ARG A 135 1.15 5.75 8.09
N THR A 136 2.32 6.38 7.92
CA THR A 136 3.39 6.29 8.92
C THR A 136 3.05 7.09 10.16
N ARG A 137 3.26 6.52 11.35
CA ARG A 137 3.13 7.24 12.63
C ARG A 137 4.37 8.06 12.99
N ARG A 138 5.46 7.92 12.23
CA ARG A 138 6.77 8.53 12.56
C ARG A 138 6.94 9.97 12.08
N LEU A 139 6.07 10.45 11.19
CA LEU A 139 6.17 11.77 10.59
C LEU A 139 5.00 12.63 11.08
N THR A 140 5.24 13.93 11.25
CA THR A 140 4.18 14.92 11.37
C THR A 140 3.38 14.99 10.08
N THR A 141 2.14 15.48 10.16
CA THR A 141 1.23 15.67 9.02
C THR A 141 1.93 16.36 7.83
N ASP A 142 2.53 17.53 8.05
CA ASP A 142 3.23 18.28 6.99
C ASP A 142 4.36 17.49 6.33
N ARG A 143 5.15 16.74 7.13
CA ARG A 143 6.25 15.94 6.60
C ARG A 143 5.75 14.74 5.79
N LYS A 144 4.55 14.23 6.07
CA LYS A 144 3.92 13.18 5.24
C LYS A 144 3.44 13.76 3.92
N ALA A 145 2.74 14.90 3.96
CA ALA A 145 2.27 15.59 2.76
C ALA A 145 3.44 15.94 1.83
N GLU A 146 4.50 16.55 2.36
CA GLU A 146 5.71 16.86 1.59
C GLU A 146 6.33 15.59 0.99
N ALA A 147 6.56 14.56 1.79
CA ALA A 147 7.21 13.35 1.31
C ALA A 147 6.35 12.60 0.26
N ALA A 148 5.03 12.63 0.38
CA ALA A 148 4.12 12.06 -0.62
C ALA A 148 4.15 12.88 -1.92
N LEU A 149 4.13 14.20 -1.83
CA LEU A 149 4.26 15.11 -2.97
C LEU A 149 5.57 14.89 -3.72
N ILE A 150 6.69 14.92 -3.01
CA ILE A 150 8.03 14.72 -3.61
C ILE A 150 8.13 13.33 -4.23
N ALA A 151 7.57 12.29 -3.58
CA ALA A 151 7.54 10.96 -4.15
C ALA A 151 6.72 10.93 -5.45
N TRP A 152 5.51 11.49 -5.46
CA TRP A 152 4.66 11.56 -6.65
C TRP A 152 5.33 12.35 -7.77
N MET A 153 5.84 13.55 -7.49
CA MET A 153 6.53 14.39 -8.48
C MET A 153 7.74 13.67 -9.07
N ARG A 154 8.52 12.99 -8.24
CA ARG A 154 9.66 12.19 -8.75
C ARG A 154 9.23 11.17 -9.80
N HIS A 155 8.08 10.52 -9.63
CA HIS A 155 7.57 9.54 -10.59
C HIS A 155 6.91 10.19 -11.82
N GLN A 156 6.35 11.39 -11.70
CA GLN A 156 5.53 12.01 -12.74
C GLN A 156 6.23 13.10 -13.55
N THR A 157 7.13 13.85 -12.93
CA THR A 157 7.78 15.03 -13.54
C THR A 157 9.25 14.79 -13.89
N THR A 158 9.79 13.61 -13.56
CA THR A 158 11.21 13.29 -13.78
C THR A 158 11.37 11.90 -14.39
N ALA A 159 12.46 11.65 -15.11
CA ALA A 159 12.79 10.33 -15.65
C ALA A 159 13.34 9.35 -14.60
N TYR A 160 13.04 9.56 -13.31
CA TYR A 160 13.67 8.87 -12.18
C TYR A 160 13.59 7.34 -12.27
N ASP A 161 12.46 6.80 -12.73
CA ASP A 161 12.27 5.35 -12.82
C ASP A 161 13.20 4.69 -13.84
N ASN A 162 13.70 5.46 -14.81
CA ASN A 162 14.61 5.00 -15.86
C ASN A 162 16.07 5.44 -15.62
N LEU A 163 16.35 6.19 -14.55
CA LEU A 163 17.71 6.63 -14.23
C LEU A 163 18.58 5.43 -13.84
N GLN A 164 19.66 5.23 -14.60
CA GLN A 164 20.72 4.30 -14.22
C GLN A 164 21.56 4.91 -13.10
N ILE A 165 21.23 4.56 -11.85
CA ILE A 165 21.98 4.99 -10.68
C ILE A 165 23.02 3.93 -10.34
N GLU A 166 24.28 4.31 -10.37
CA GLU A 166 25.40 3.47 -9.96
C GLU A 166 25.19 2.87 -8.56
N ARG A 167 25.59 1.61 -8.40
CA ARG A 167 25.44 0.85 -7.14
C ARG A 167 26.51 1.20 -6.10
N VAL A 168 26.83 2.47 -5.96
CA VAL A 168 27.77 2.98 -4.96
C VAL A 168 27.00 3.44 -3.71
N LYS A 169 27.55 3.13 -2.53
CA LYS A 169 26.94 3.47 -1.23
C LYS A 169 26.65 4.97 -1.18
N GLY A 170 25.38 5.33 -0.96
CA GLY A 170 24.93 6.71 -0.80
C GLY A 170 24.42 7.41 -2.07
N ARG A 171 24.81 6.98 -3.28
CA ARG A 171 24.45 7.68 -4.54
C ARG A 171 22.95 7.79 -4.77
N ARG A 172 22.20 6.72 -4.52
CA ARG A 172 20.72 6.76 -4.60
C ARG A 172 20.11 7.81 -3.66
N ARG A 173 20.68 8.02 -2.47
CA ARG A 173 20.17 9.02 -1.52
C ARG A 173 20.46 10.44 -1.99
N GLU A 174 21.64 10.65 -2.57
CA GLU A 174 22.06 11.93 -3.14
C GLU A 174 21.17 12.34 -4.33
N VAL A 175 20.96 11.43 -5.29
CA VAL A 175 20.06 11.67 -6.44
C VAL A 175 18.65 12.01 -5.96
N ARG A 176 18.12 11.26 -4.99
CA ARG A 176 16.79 11.55 -4.42
C ARG A 176 16.71 12.92 -3.73
N ARG A 177 17.80 13.38 -3.11
CA ARG A 177 17.87 14.70 -2.46
C ARG A 177 17.81 15.81 -3.50
N ARG A 178 18.64 15.74 -4.55
CA ARG A 178 18.65 16.71 -5.65
C ARG A 178 17.29 16.81 -6.35
N LEU A 179 16.64 15.66 -6.60
CA LEU A 179 15.30 15.66 -7.19
C LEU A 179 14.25 16.26 -6.26
N ALA A 180 14.36 16.03 -4.94
CA ALA A 180 13.48 16.66 -3.98
C ALA A 180 13.64 18.19 -3.96
N GLU A 181 14.87 18.71 -4.06
CA GLU A 181 15.15 20.14 -4.16
C GLU A 181 14.52 20.75 -5.43
N GLY A 182 14.69 20.11 -6.58
CA GLY A 182 14.04 20.54 -7.83
C GLY A 182 12.51 20.57 -7.72
N SER A 183 11.92 19.54 -7.11
CA SER A 183 10.46 19.51 -6.87
C SER A 183 10.00 20.63 -5.93
N ARG A 184 10.75 20.95 -4.87
CA ARG A 184 10.43 22.09 -3.98
C ARG A 184 10.46 23.42 -4.72
N ALA A 185 11.52 23.66 -5.49
CA ALA A 185 11.63 24.88 -6.30
C ALA A 185 10.44 25.03 -7.26
N LEU A 186 10.00 23.93 -7.88
CA LEU A 186 8.84 23.93 -8.75
C LEU A 186 7.53 24.21 -8.01
N LEU A 187 7.34 23.68 -6.79
CA LEU A 187 6.19 24.03 -5.96
C LEU A 187 6.20 25.51 -5.57
N ASP A 188 7.37 26.09 -5.28
CA ASP A 188 7.50 27.49 -4.86
C ASP A 188 7.12 28.49 -5.96
N VAL A 189 7.32 28.17 -7.23
CA VAL A 189 6.83 28.97 -8.37
C VAL A 189 5.30 29.16 -8.29
N HIS A 190 4.57 28.09 -7.95
CA HIS A 190 3.11 28.12 -7.84
C HIS A 190 2.62 28.77 -6.53
N ARG A 191 3.44 28.71 -5.47
CA ARG A 191 3.17 29.41 -4.19
C ARG A 191 3.30 30.92 -4.33
N ARG A 192 4.29 31.40 -5.08
CA ARG A 192 4.49 32.83 -5.34
C ARG A 192 3.48 33.43 -6.31
N GLY A 193 2.86 32.61 -7.16
CA GLY A 193 1.96 33.09 -8.19
C GLY A 193 2.68 33.49 -9.48
N ASP A 194 3.90 32.99 -9.70
CA ASP A 194 4.72 33.33 -10.87
C ASP A 194 4.03 32.80 -12.15
N ILE A 195 3.66 33.71 -13.05
CA ILE A 195 3.04 33.35 -14.33
C ILE A 195 4.08 32.64 -15.19
N HIS A 196 3.74 31.45 -15.66
CA HIS A 196 4.59 30.64 -16.53
C HIS A 196 3.74 29.88 -17.54
N ALA A 197 4.34 29.50 -18.66
CA ALA A 197 3.66 28.75 -19.70
C ALA A 197 3.34 27.31 -19.23
N PRO A 198 2.07 26.86 -19.21
CA PRO A 198 1.72 25.54 -18.68
C PRO A 198 2.38 24.36 -19.41
N HIS A 199 2.66 24.50 -20.71
CA HIS A 199 3.31 23.47 -21.52
C HIS A 199 4.82 23.31 -21.21
N ALA A 200 5.45 24.36 -20.69
CA ALA A 200 6.86 24.36 -20.29
C ALA A 200 7.05 23.92 -18.83
N CYS A 201 5.97 23.87 -18.03
CA CYS A 201 6.00 23.45 -16.64
C CYS A 201 5.79 21.92 -16.52
N PRO A 202 6.78 21.17 -15.98
CA PRO A 202 6.66 19.71 -15.84
C PRO A 202 5.47 19.27 -14.98
N LEU A 203 5.12 20.05 -13.95
CA LEU A 203 4.00 19.77 -13.06
C LEU A 203 2.65 19.95 -13.76
N CYS A 204 2.47 21.08 -14.46
CA CYS A 204 1.28 21.37 -15.24
C CYS A 204 1.07 20.32 -16.34
N LYS A 205 2.15 19.94 -17.04
CA LYS A 205 2.11 18.89 -18.06
C LYS A 205 1.72 17.52 -17.50
N ALA A 206 2.32 17.12 -16.37
CA ALA A 206 1.99 15.85 -15.72
C ALA A 206 0.51 15.78 -15.30
N LEU A 207 -0.03 16.86 -14.75
CA LEU A 207 -1.43 16.94 -14.34
C LEU A 207 -2.40 17.03 -15.53
N ALA A 208 -2.00 17.67 -16.64
CA ALA A 208 -2.77 17.66 -17.87
C ALA A 208 -2.86 16.26 -18.49
N GLY A 209 -1.76 15.51 -18.51
CA GLY A 209 -1.75 14.13 -19.00
C GLY A 209 -2.64 13.16 -18.19
N GLN A 210 -2.78 13.40 -16.88
CA GLN A 210 -3.65 12.58 -16.03
C GLN A 210 -5.14 12.86 -16.22
N ALA A 211 -5.52 14.08 -16.62
CA ALA A 211 -6.91 14.41 -16.94
C ALA A 211 -7.41 13.65 -18.18
N VAL A 212 -6.52 13.38 -19.14
CA VAL A 212 -6.84 12.66 -20.39
C VAL A 212 -6.94 11.13 -20.17
N CYS A 213 -6.36 10.58 -19.10
CA CYS A 213 -6.43 9.14 -18.79
C CYS A 213 -7.54 8.76 -17.79
N ALA A 214 -8.34 9.73 -17.33
CA ALA A 214 -9.40 9.53 -16.34
C ALA A 214 -10.80 9.33 -16.95
N GLU A 215 -10.89 8.96 -18.23
CA GLU A 215 -12.16 8.50 -18.81
C GLU A 215 -12.48 7.07 -18.34
N PRO A 216 -13.74 6.79 -17.95
CA PRO A 216 -14.15 5.45 -17.59
C PRO A 216 -14.06 4.56 -18.83
N ARG A 217 -13.37 3.42 -18.72
CA ARG A 217 -13.47 2.36 -19.72
C ARG A 217 -14.95 1.97 -19.80
N GLU A 218 -15.63 2.37 -20.87
CA GLU A 218 -16.99 1.95 -21.19
C GLU A 218 -17.07 0.43 -21.13
N SER A 219 -18.03 -0.05 -20.35
CA SER A 219 -18.44 -1.44 -20.31
C SER A 219 -18.99 -1.83 -21.68
N VAL A 220 -18.31 -2.77 -22.34
CA VAL A 220 -18.79 -3.47 -23.53
C VAL A 220 -20.19 -4.03 -23.24
N PRO A 221 -21.23 -3.71 -24.03
CA PRO A 221 -22.55 -4.30 -23.84
C PRO A 221 -22.50 -5.78 -24.18
N ALA A 222 -23.04 -6.61 -23.27
CA ALA A 222 -23.25 -8.03 -23.51
C ALA A 222 -24.20 -8.22 -24.69
N ALA A 223 -23.72 -8.91 -25.73
CA ALA A 223 -24.53 -9.38 -26.83
C ALA A 223 -25.68 -10.25 -26.29
N ARG A 224 -26.92 -9.87 -26.62
CA ARG A 224 -28.10 -10.69 -26.39
C ARG A 224 -28.17 -11.75 -27.50
N SER A 225 -28.28 -13.01 -27.09
CA SER A 225 -28.83 -14.11 -27.90
C SER A 225 -30.33 -14.20 -27.66
#